data_AF-A0A256YL13-F1
#
_entry.id   AF-A0A256YL13-F1
#
_cell.length_a   1.000
_cell.length_b   1.000
_cell.length_c   1.000
_cell.angle_alpha   90.00
_cell.angle_beta   90.00
_cell.angle_gamma   90.00
#
_symmetry.space_group_name_H-M   'P 1'
#
loop_
_entity.id
_entity.type
_entity.pdbx_description
1 polymer ?
#
loop_
_entity_poly.entity_id
_entity_poly.type
_entity_poly.pdbx_seq_one_letter_code
_entity_poly.pdbx_strand_id
1 'polypeptide(L)'
;MSLRFFPRKFLSIKYHIMKSGNVRGMDEHEEEKAKKKTHISKKQSFENLLRNLEISVKGIRGLAIITKNGLPVAVKLPRDVDIETFSGMSAAMYGAAETTMMELRGGHMYWVYTETEDCTLVVIDAGPSALLVSLVRSGANIGLVLMRLKIAANEVKNLIG
;
A
#
# COMPACT_ATOMS: atom_id res chain seq x y z
N MET A 1 32.45 11.97 9.61
CA MET A 1 33.04 11.13 10.66
C MET A 1 31.90 10.50 11.47
N SER A 2 31.61 9.22 11.20
CA SER A 2 30.75 8.25 11.92
C SER A 2 29.49 8.72 12.69
N LEU A 3 28.30 8.60 12.09
CA LEU A 3 27.05 8.37 12.85
C LEU A 3 27.02 6.90 13.29
N ARG A 4 27.20 6.63 14.58
CA ARG A 4 26.96 5.31 15.15
C ARG A 4 25.46 5.06 15.22
N PHE A 5 25.04 3.99 14.57
CA PHE A 5 23.74 3.34 14.68
C PHE A 5 23.37 3.13 16.16
N PHE A 6 22.29 3.76 16.62
CA PHE A 6 21.68 3.45 17.92
C PHE A 6 20.49 2.50 17.69
N PRO A 7 20.49 1.28 18.26
CA PRO A 7 19.43 0.30 18.05
C PRO A 7 18.11 0.73 18.71
N ARG A 8 16.97 0.45 18.05
CA ARG A 8 15.59 0.82 18.45
C ARG A 8 15.22 0.49 19.92
N LYS A 9 15.85 -0.50 20.54
CA LYS A 9 15.60 -0.86 21.97
C LYS A 9 16.04 0.23 22.96
N PHE A 10 16.99 1.09 22.60
CA PHE A 10 17.44 2.17 23.49
C PHE A 10 16.44 3.35 23.58
N LEU A 11 15.54 3.48 22.60
CA LEU A 11 14.56 4.56 22.57
C LEU A 11 13.49 4.36 23.66
N SER A 12 13.07 3.12 23.91
CA SER A 12 12.06 2.80 24.94
C SER A 12 12.61 2.94 26.36
N ILE A 13 13.91 2.68 26.55
CA ILE A 13 14.60 2.85 27.84
C ILE A 13 14.78 4.33 28.14
N LYS A 14 15.14 5.16 27.14
CA LYS A 14 15.15 6.62 27.30
C LYS A 14 13.78 7.16 27.71
N TYR A 15 12.69 6.65 27.12
CA TYR A 15 11.32 7.03 27.51
C TYR A 15 10.99 6.70 28.98
N HIS A 16 11.46 5.56 29.49
CA HIS A 16 11.21 5.16 30.89
C HIS A 16 12.09 5.96 31.88
N ILE A 17 13.36 6.20 31.52
CA ILE A 17 14.29 7.00 32.33
C ILE A 17 13.91 8.49 32.33
N MET A 18 13.23 9.00 31.30
CA MET A 18 12.75 10.39 31.26
C MET A 18 11.55 10.68 32.16
N LYS A 19 10.72 9.67 32.51
CA LYS A 19 9.62 9.84 33.49
C LYS A 19 10.10 9.90 34.94
N SER A 20 11.26 9.31 35.24
CA SER A 20 12.00 9.55 36.48
C SER A 20 12.83 10.82 36.28
N GLY A 21 12.19 11.98 36.49
CA GLY A 21 12.70 13.26 36.04
C GLY A 21 14.15 13.55 36.43
N ASN A 22 15.04 13.70 35.44
CA ASN A 22 16.09 14.72 35.38
C ASN A 22 16.91 14.62 34.06
N VAL A 23 16.48 15.26 32.97
CA VAL A 23 17.40 15.99 32.07
C VAL A 23 16.60 16.90 31.12
N ARG A 24 16.87 18.20 31.24
CA ARG A 24 16.49 19.24 30.27
C ARG A 24 17.21 19.01 28.94
N GLY A 25 16.52 19.24 27.84
CA GLY A 25 17.14 19.50 26.53
C GLY A 25 16.73 18.56 25.40
N MET A 26 15.47 18.63 24.96
CA MET A 26 15.16 18.58 23.53
C MET A 26 14.57 19.95 23.20
N ASP A 27 15.14 20.65 22.22
CA ASP A 27 14.61 21.95 21.80
C ASP A 27 13.16 21.76 21.33
N GLU A 28 12.28 22.73 21.62
CA GLU A 28 10.87 22.68 21.23
C GLU A 28 10.71 22.45 19.71
N HIS A 29 11.69 22.89 18.90
CA HIS A 29 11.80 22.60 17.47
C HIS A 29 12.16 21.14 17.11
N GLU A 30 12.87 20.40 17.96
CA GLU A 30 13.15 18.96 17.78
C GLU A 30 11.97 18.09 18.23
N GLU A 31 11.27 18.48 19.30
CA GLU A 31 9.99 17.87 19.68
C GLU A 31 8.92 18.11 18.62
N GLU A 32 8.85 19.31 18.03
CA GLU A 32 7.93 19.62 16.96
C GLU A 32 8.28 18.85 15.68
N LYS A 33 9.57 18.68 15.34
CA LYS A 33 10.01 17.80 14.24
C LYS A 33 9.72 16.31 14.48
N ALA A 34 9.79 15.84 15.73
CA ALA A 34 9.44 14.47 16.12
C ALA A 34 7.92 14.22 16.13
N LYS A 35 7.13 15.17 16.64
CA LYS A 35 5.66 15.16 16.59
C LYS A 35 5.12 15.27 15.15
N LYS A 36 5.75 16.09 14.29
CA LYS A 36 5.38 16.24 12.87
C LYS A 36 5.72 15.01 12.02
N LYS A 37 6.74 14.23 12.40
CA LYS A 37 7.03 12.90 11.81
C LYS A 37 5.99 11.83 12.15
N THR A 38 5.14 12.07 13.15
CA THR A 38 4.27 11.04 13.76
C THR A 38 2.79 11.19 13.39
N HIS A 39 2.41 12.19 12.59
CA HIS A 39 1.02 12.39 12.16
C HIS A 39 0.88 12.42 10.63
N ILE A 40 1.39 11.40 9.94
CA ILE A 40 1.01 11.17 8.53
C ILE A 40 -0.42 10.65 8.56
N SER A 41 -1.34 11.39 7.93
CA SER A 41 -2.73 10.93 7.77
C SER A 41 -2.77 9.57 7.09
N LYS A 42 -3.70 8.69 7.48
CA LYS A 42 -3.88 7.35 6.89
C LYS A 42 -3.96 7.39 5.35
N LYS A 43 -4.62 8.40 4.79
CA LYS A 43 -4.65 8.68 3.34
C LYS A 43 -3.25 8.90 2.76
N GLN A 44 -2.45 9.73 3.42
CA GLN A 44 -1.10 10.05 2.97
C GLN A 44 -0.14 8.86 3.10
N SER A 45 -0.36 7.96 4.07
CA SER A 45 0.36 6.68 4.13
C SER A 45 0.09 5.81 2.91
N PHE A 46 -1.17 5.71 2.45
CA PHE A 46 -1.51 4.99 1.23
C PHE A 46 -0.91 5.63 -0.02
N GLU A 47 -1.01 6.96 -0.16
CA GLU A 47 -0.42 7.68 -1.28
C GLU A 47 1.11 7.48 -1.36
N ASN A 48 1.78 7.48 -0.21
CA ASN A 48 3.21 7.20 -0.12
C ASN A 48 3.54 5.75 -0.50
N LEU A 49 2.74 4.78 -0.06
CA LEU A 49 2.89 3.37 -0.43
C LEU A 49 2.76 3.20 -1.94
N LEU A 50 1.71 3.76 -2.56
CA LEU A 50 1.51 3.67 -4.01
C LEU A 50 2.66 4.33 -4.78
N ARG A 51 3.11 5.50 -4.33
CA ARG A 51 4.24 6.20 -4.92
C ARG A 51 5.52 5.37 -4.86
N ASN A 52 5.83 4.78 -3.71
CA ASN A 52 7.03 3.97 -3.53
C ASN A 52 6.97 2.70 -4.39
N LEU A 53 5.80 2.07 -4.48
CA LEU A 53 5.59 0.87 -5.28
C LEU A 53 5.83 1.14 -6.76
N GLU A 54 5.22 2.19 -7.32
CA GLU A 54 5.39 2.58 -8.72
C GLU A 54 6.85 2.90 -9.07
N ILE A 55 7.58 3.62 -8.18
CA ILE A 55 9.00 3.95 -8.40
C ILE A 55 9.88 2.69 -8.32
N SER A 56 9.57 1.77 -7.41
CA SER A 56 10.41 0.59 -7.15
C SER A 56 10.29 -0.51 -8.20
N VAL A 57 9.24 -0.51 -9.02
CA VAL A 57 8.95 -1.57 -9.99
C VAL A 57 8.75 -1.00 -11.38
N LYS A 58 9.79 -1.13 -12.21
CA LYS A 58 9.74 -0.76 -13.62
C LYS A 58 8.64 -1.57 -14.33
N GLY A 59 7.67 -0.87 -14.92
CA GLY A 59 6.57 -1.48 -15.67
C GLY A 59 5.20 -1.21 -15.09
N ILE A 60 5.10 -0.85 -13.79
CA ILE A 60 3.85 -0.33 -13.22
C ILE A 60 3.59 1.06 -13.81
N ARG A 61 2.37 1.30 -14.30
CA ARG A 61 1.90 2.59 -14.84
C ARG A 61 0.74 3.20 -14.08
N GLY A 62 0.06 2.39 -13.27
CA GLY A 62 -1.09 2.83 -12.52
C GLY A 62 -1.30 1.95 -11.31
N LEU A 63 -1.70 2.55 -10.21
CA LEU A 63 -2.04 1.86 -8.97
C LEU A 63 -3.28 2.49 -8.35
N ALA A 64 -4.10 1.67 -7.71
CA ALA A 64 -5.22 2.13 -6.90
C ALA A 64 -5.40 1.23 -5.68
N ILE A 65 -5.72 1.83 -4.54
CA ILE A 65 -6.32 1.14 -3.41
C ILE A 65 -7.78 1.54 -3.42
N ILE A 66 -8.65 0.54 -3.50
CA ILE A 66 -10.10 0.72 -3.58
C ILE A 66 -10.77 -0.13 -2.51
N THR A 67 -12.00 0.22 -2.14
CA THR A 67 -12.83 -0.66 -1.29
C THR A 67 -13.32 -1.86 -2.10
N LYS A 68 -13.75 -2.94 -1.42
CA LYS A 68 -14.41 -4.07 -2.09
C LYS A 68 -15.70 -3.70 -2.84
N ASN A 69 -16.26 -2.51 -2.57
CA ASN A 69 -17.43 -1.95 -3.27
C ASN A 69 -17.04 -0.99 -4.41
N GLY A 70 -15.75 -0.81 -4.71
CA GLY A 70 -15.29 0.01 -5.83
C GLY A 70 -15.14 1.50 -5.53
N LEU A 71 -15.08 1.90 -4.25
CA LEU A 71 -14.80 3.30 -3.89
C LEU A 71 -13.29 3.55 -3.81
N PRO A 72 -12.76 4.64 -4.37
CA PRO A 72 -11.33 4.95 -4.32
C PRO A 72 -10.89 5.37 -2.90
N VAL A 73 -9.81 4.78 -2.41
CA VAL A 73 -9.15 5.15 -1.13
C VAL A 73 -7.90 5.99 -1.39
N ALA A 74 -7.06 5.55 -2.31
CA ALA A 74 -5.89 6.26 -2.80
C ALA A 74 -5.58 5.81 -4.22
N VAL A 75 -5.18 6.72 -5.10
CA VAL A 75 -4.95 6.41 -6.51
C VAL A 75 -3.71 7.09 -7.03
N LYS A 76 -3.05 6.41 -7.97
CA LYS A 76 -1.98 6.92 -8.80
C LYS A 76 -2.15 6.32 -10.18
N LEU A 77 -3.12 6.84 -10.92
CA LEU A 77 -3.51 6.34 -12.24
C LEU A 77 -3.05 7.31 -13.35
N PRO A 78 -2.88 6.82 -14.59
CA PRO A 78 -2.71 7.68 -15.76
C PRO A 78 -3.84 8.72 -15.87
N ARG A 79 -3.55 9.89 -16.46
CA ARG A 79 -4.50 11.01 -16.53
C ARG A 79 -5.74 10.72 -17.38
N ASP A 80 -5.62 9.78 -18.29
CA ASP A 80 -6.65 9.28 -19.20
C ASP A 80 -7.56 8.21 -18.58
N VAL A 81 -7.28 7.78 -17.34
CA VAL A 81 -8.10 6.80 -16.63
C VAL A 81 -9.07 7.50 -15.69
N ASP A 82 -10.36 7.29 -15.90
CA ASP A 82 -11.39 7.74 -14.96
C ASP A 82 -11.35 6.93 -13.66
N ILE A 83 -11.17 7.63 -12.54
CA ILE A 83 -10.91 7.00 -11.23
C ILE A 83 -12.13 6.22 -10.73
N GLU A 84 -13.34 6.78 -10.85
CA GLU A 84 -14.55 6.14 -10.32
C GLU A 84 -14.91 4.90 -11.13
N THR A 85 -14.89 5.02 -12.46
CA THR A 85 -15.15 3.93 -13.39
C THR A 85 -14.13 2.80 -13.21
N PHE A 86 -12.83 3.13 -13.16
CA PHE A 86 -11.77 2.15 -12.96
C PHE A 86 -11.92 1.41 -11.63
N SER A 87 -12.26 2.13 -10.56
CA SER A 87 -12.42 1.55 -9.22
C SER A 87 -13.63 0.62 -9.17
N GLY A 88 -14.78 1.06 -9.71
CA GLY A 88 -15.99 0.25 -9.79
C GLY A 88 -15.79 -1.02 -10.61
N MET A 89 -15.22 -0.92 -11.81
CA MET A 89 -14.98 -2.05 -12.70
C MET A 89 -13.99 -3.06 -12.09
N SER A 90 -12.93 -2.58 -11.45
CA SER A 90 -11.94 -3.45 -10.79
C SER A 90 -12.55 -4.25 -9.63
N ALA A 91 -13.39 -3.59 -8.82
CA ALA A 91 -14.12 -4.26 -7.74
C ALA A 91 -15.14 -5.28 -8.27
N ALA A 92 -15.90 -4.92 -9.32
CA ALA A 92 -16.87 -5.83 -9.93
C ALA A 92 -16.18 -7.08 -10.53
N MET A 93 -15.07 -6.90 -11.23
CA MET A 93 -14.28 -8.00 -11.79
C MET A 93 -13.76 -8.93 -10.69
N TYR A 94 -13.22 -8.37 -9.61
CA TYR A 94 -12.75 -9.15 -8.46
C TYR A 94 -13.92 -9.91 -7.80
N GLY A 95 -15.05 -9.25 -7.56
CA GLY A 95 -16.23 -9.87 -6.94
C GLY A 95 -16.81 -11.02 -7.76
N ALA A 96 -16.85 -10.88 -9.09
CA ALA A 96 -17.31 -11.95 -9.99
C ALA A 96 -16.37 -13.17 -9.94
N ALA A 97 -15.06 -12.93 -9.95
CA ALA A 97 -14.06 -13.99 -9.82
C ALA A 97 -14.13 -14.69 -8.45
N GLU A 98 -14.27 -13.91 -7.36
CA GLU A 98 -14.40 -14.42 -5.99
C GLU A 98 -15.67 -15.28 -5.85
N THR A 99 -16.79 -14.81 -6.40
CA THR A 99 -18.05 -15.58 -6.44
C THR A 99 -17.89 -16.89 -7.19
N THR A 100 -17.24 -16.87 -8.36
CA THR A 100 -16.99 -18.08 -9.15
C THR A 100 -16.13 -19.09 -8.37
N MET A 101 -15.07 -18.62 -7.70
CA MET A 101 -14.21 -19.50 -6.90
C MET A 101 -14.93 -20.07 -5.67
N MET A 102 -15.85 -19.30 -5.06
CA MET A 102 -16.69 -19.76 -3.96
C MET A 102 -17.60 -20.92 -4.40
N GLU A 103 -18.30 -20.77 -5.54
CA GLU A 103 -19.17 -21.82 -6.11
C GLU A 103 -18.38 -23.09 -6.44
N LEU A 104 -17.15 -22.94 -6.94
CA LEU A 104 -16.26 -24.06 -7.26
C LEU A 104 -15.58 -24.69 -6.02
N ARG A 105 -15.79 -24.13 -4.82
CA ARG A 105 -15.03 -24.49 -3.61
C ARG A 105 -13.51 -24.42 -3.83
N GLY A 106 -13.06 -23.45 -4.64
CA GLY A 106 -11.66 -23.26 -5.05
C GLY A 106 -10.74 -22.71 -3.95
N GLY A 107 -11.28 -22.41 -2.77
CA GLY A 107 -10.54 -21.85 -1.65
C GLY A 107 -10.26 -20.36 -1.82
N HIS A 108 -9.19 -19.89 -1.19
CA HIS A 108 -8.85 -18.46 -1.15
C HIS A 108 -8.29 -17.98 -2.50
N MET A 109 -8.93 -16.98 -3.11
CA MET A 109 -8.44 -16.30 -4.30
C MET A 109 -7.33 -15.32 -3.95
N TYR A 110 -6.14 -15.47 -4.55
CA TYR A 110 -5.01 -14.58 -4.27
C TYR A 110 -5.04 -13.29 -5.10
N TRP A 111 -5.34 -13.39 -6.39
CA TRP A 111 -5.43 -12.26 -7.30
C TRP A 111 -6.31 -12.60 -8.50
N VAL A 112 -6.85 -11.55 -9.14
CA VAL A 112 -7.31 -11.60 -10.52
C VAL A 112 -6.22 -11.02 -11.40
N TYR A 113 -5.88 -11.76 -12.46
CA TYR A 113 -4.85 -11.40 -13.43
C TYR A 113 -5.48 -11.36 -14.83
N THR A 114 -5.45 -10.20 -15.47
CA THR A 114 -6.02 -9.99 -16.79
C THR A 114 -4.94 -9.43 -17.69
N GLU A 115 -4.56 -10.19 -18.71
CA GLU A 115 -3.52 -9.80 -19.67
C GLU A 115 -4.13 -9.55 -21.04
N THR A 116 -3.65 -8.50 -21.68
CA THR A 116 -4.00 -8.08 -23.03
C THR A 116 -2.71 -7.77 -23.79
N GLU A 117 -2.82 -7.50 -25.08
CA GLU A 117 -1.66 -7.16 -25.93
C GLU A 117 -0.86 -5.96 -25.39
N ASP A 118 -1.57 -4.95 -24.86
CA ASP A 118 -0.98 -3.67 -24.47
C ASP A 118 -0.73 -3.51 -22.97
N CYS A 119 -1.47 -4.24 -22.14
CA CYS A 119 -1.38 -4.11 -20.69
C CYS A 119 -1.83 -5.35 -19.92
N THR A 120 -1.40 -5.39 -18.66
CA THR A 120 -1.88 -6.34 -17.66
C THR A 120 -2.52 -5.59 -16.51
N LEU A 121 -3.71 -6.00 -16.12
CA LEU A 121 -4.38 -5.56 -14.90
C LEU A 121 -4.23 -6.66 -13.84
N VAL A 122 -3.79 -6.28 -12.65
CA VAL A 122 -3.72 -7.18 -11.49
C VAL A 122 -4.54 -6.59 -10.36
N VAL A 123 -5.51 -7.35 -9.84
CA VAL A 123 -6.29 -7.00 -8.65
C VAL A 123 -5.95 -8.00 -7.55
N ILE A 124 -5.47 -7.54 -6.41
CA ILE A 124 -5.05 -8.38 -5.29
C ILE A 124 -5.87 -8.04 -4.04
N ASP A 125 -6.27 -9.07 -3.30
CA ASP A 125 -6.91 -8.89 -1.98
C ASP A 125 -5.96 -8.16 -1.04
N ALA A 126 -6.44 -7.08 -0.43
CA ALA A 126 -5.67 -6.27 0.51
C ALA A 126 -6.35 -6.24 1.89
N GLY A 127 -6.97 -7.35 2.28
CA GLY A 127 -7.69 -7.50 3.54
C GLY A 127 -9.21 -7.35 3.42
N PRO A 128 -9.92 -7.28 4.56
CA PRO A 128 -11.37 -7.45 4.59
C PRO A 128 -12.17 -6.40 3.80
N SER A 129 -11.63 -5.19 3.64
CA SER A 129 -12.37 -4.04 3.11
C SER A 129 -11.74 -3.39 1.89
N ALA A 130 -10.60 -3.88 1.40
CA ALA A 130 -9.88 -3.24 0.30
C ALA A 130 -9.23 -4.21 -0.69
N LEU A 131 -9.03 -3.68 -1.88
CA LEU A 131 -8.29 -4.30 -2.98
C LEU A 131 -7.15 -3.34 -3.37
N LEU A 132 -6.00 -3.91 -3.73
CA LEU A 132 -4.94 -3.19 -4.44
C LEU A 132 -5.02 -3.56 -5.92
N VAL A 133 -5.02 -2.56 -6.79
CA VAL A 133 -5.15 -2.70 -8.23
C VAL A 133 -3.90 -2.13 -8.89
N SER A 134 -3.39 -2.79 -9.93
CA SER A 134 -2.22 -2.35 -10.69
C SER A 134 -2.43 -2.48 -12.19
N LEU A 135 -2.13 -1.40 -12.91
CA LEU A 135 -1.94 -1.38 -14.36
C LEU A 135 -0.45 -1.54 -14.68
N VAL A 136 -0.13 -2.53 -15.49
CA VAL A 136 1.23 -2.94 -15.82
C VAL A 136 1.41 -2.89 -17.34
N ARG A 137 2.54 -2.34 -17.80
CA ARG A 137 2.91 -2.37 -19.22
C ARG A 137 3.11 -3.81 -19.68
N SER A 138 2.71 -4.10 -20.92
CA SER A 138 3.19 -5.28 -21.63
C SER A 138 4.73 -5.35 -21.63
N GLY A 139 5.28 -6.56 -21.48
CA GLY A 139 6.73 -6.81 -21.41
C GLY A 139 7.40 -6.46 -20.07
N ALA A 140 6.66 -6.08 -19.02
CA ALA A 140 7.23 -5.92 -17.69
C ALA A 140 7.66 -7.27 -17.09
N ASN A 141 8.62 -7.26 -16.16
CA ASN A 141 8.98 -8.46 -15.39
C ASN A 141 7.83 -8.81 -14.42
N ILE A 142 6.94 -9.71 -14.85
CA ILE A 142 5.71 -9.96 -14.13
C ILE A 142 5.94 -10.64 -12.77
N GLY A 143 6.95 -11.50 -12.66
CA GLY A 143 7.30 -12.13 -11.38
C GLY A 143 7.69 -11.10 -10.31
N LEU A 144 8.50 -10.11 -10.70
CA LEU A 144 8.88 -9.00 -9.81
C LEU A 144 7.66 -8.13 -9.44
N VAL A 145 6.79 -7.85 -10.40
CA VAL A 145 5.56 -7.08 -10.18
C VAL A 145 4.65 -7.79 -9.18
N LEU A 146 4.30 -9.06 -9.40
CA LEU A 146 3.42 -9.83 -8.53
C LEU A 146 3.99 -9.95 -7.11
N MET A 147 5.30 -10.20 -6.98
CA MET A 147 5.98 -10.24 -5.67
C MET A 147 5.81 -8.92 -4.91
N ARG A 148 6.02 -7.78 -5.59
CA ARG A 148 5.94 -6.45 -4.98
C ARG A 148 4.52 -6.03 -4.67
N LEU A 149 3.56 -6.36 -5.54
CA LEU A 149 2.13 -6.16 -5.28
C LEU A 149 1.67 -6.96 -4.06
N LYS A 150 2.13 -8.21 -3.89
CA LYS A 150 1.81 -9.03 -2.71
C LYS A 150 2.35 -8.44 -1.41
N ILE A 151 3.56 -7.87 -1.43
CA ILE A 151 4.12 -7.18 -0.26
C ILE A 151 3.29 -5.92 0.04
N ALA A 152 3.02 -5.10 -0.98
CA ALA A 152 2.25 -3.87 -0.85
C ALA A 152 0.82 -4.13 -0.37
N ALA A 153 0.14 -5.18 -0.83
CA ALA A 153 -1.19 -5.55 -0.39
C ALA A 153 -1.24 -5.89 1.11
N ASN A 154 -0.22 -6.59 1.62
CA ASN A 154 -0.09 -6.83 3.06
C ASN A 154 0.16 -5.55 3.86
N GLU A 155 0.95 -4.61 3.32
CA GLU A 155 1.11 -3.28 3.94
C GLU A 155 -0.21 -2.50 3.98
N VAL A 156 -0.99 -2.53 2.89
CA VAL A 156 -2.33 -1.93 2.82
C VAL A 156 -3.24 -2.54 3.87
N LYS A 157 -3.28 -3.88 3.97
CA LYS A 157 -4.05 -4.60 4.98
C LYS A 157 -3.71 -4.11 6.40
N ASN A 158 -2.42 -4.03 6.73
CA ASN A 158 -1.96 -3.58 8.05
C ASN A 158 -2.30 -2.11 8.35
N LEU A 159 -2.34 -1.25 7.32
CA LEU A 159 -2.73 0.15 7.48
C LEU A 159 -4.23 0.31 7.67
N ILE A 160 -5.03 -0.57 7.06
CA ILE A 160 -6.50 -0.54 7.17
C ILE A 160 -6.97 -1.06 8.52
N GLY A 161 -6.40 -2.17 9.00
CA GLY A 161 -6.81 -2.88 10.22
C GLY A 161 -6.86 -4.38 9.98
#